data_AF-A0A4Q7VS87-F1
#
_entry.id   AF-A0A4Q7VS87-F1
#
_cell.length_a   1.000
_cell.length_b   1.000
_cell.length_c   1.000
_cell.angle_alpha   90.00
_cell.angle_beta   90.00
_cell.angle_gamma   90.00
#
_symmetry.space_group_name_H-M   'P 1'
#
loop_
_entity.id
_entity.type
_entity.pdbx_description
1 polymer ?
#
loop_
_entity_poly.entity_id
_entity_poly.type
_entity_poly.pdbx_seq_one_letter_code
_entity_poly.pdbx_strand_id
1 'polypeptide(L)'
;MIKRLALVFFMVLLAGCSPKYDWREVSTAGGRVQAIFPDKPRSESRTTEIEGVQYPFTMDMALVDDQVFAVVYSLLPQEKQDEASTRKAGEALLRSVYASMNEPVPEPLPPFGQKLTFRKAVGNENASVYVKVFAGSGVIVQAYAAGQDNTLKESVADEFLNGMTLR
;
A
#
# COMPACT_ATOMS: atom_id res chain seq x y z
N MET A 1 44.51 -16.26 -37.11
CA MET A 1 43.58 -17.15 -36.36
C MET A 1 42.94 -16.43 -35.16
N ILE A 2 42.42 -15.20 -35.35
CA ILE A 2 42.04 -14.26 -34.27
C ILE A 2 40.53 -13.93 -34.24
N LYS A 3 39.71 -14.49 -35.15
CA LYS A 3 38.31 -14.10 -35.30
C LYS A 3 37.28 -14.86 -34.45
N ARG A 4 37.70 -15.81 -33.60
CA ARG A 4 36.76 -16.65 -32.81
C ARG A 4 36.60 -16.24 -31.34
N LEU A 5 37.36 -15.25 -30.87
CA LEU A 5 37.37 -14.85 -29.46
C LEU A 5 36.47 -13.64 -29.13
N ALA A 6 35.65 -13.17 -30.08
CA ALA A 6 34.79 -12.01 -29.87
C ALA A 6 33.32 -12.38 -29.55
N LEU A 7 32.92 -13.65 -29.71
CA LEU A 7 31.51 -14.05 -29.59
C LEU A 7 31.11 -14.59 -28.20
N VAL A 8 32.06 -14.83 -27.29
CA VAL A 8 31.76 -15.47 -26.00
C VAL A 8 31.51 -14.45 -24.88
N PHE A 9 31.85 -13.17 -25.06
CA PHE A 9 31.75 -12.19 -23.97
C PHE A 9 30.39 -11.49 -23.84
N PHE A 10 29.43 -11.73 -24.74
CA PHE A 10 28.14 -11.03 -24.70
C PHE A 10 27.01 -11.80 -23.99
N MET A 11 27.29 -13.00 -23.45
CA MET A 11 26.23 -13.90 -22.95
C MET A 11 26.15 -14.02 -21.41
N VAL A 12 26.96 -13.28 -20.65
CA VAL A 12 27.00 -13.37 -19.18
C VAL A 12 26.29 -12.21 -18.46
N LEU A 13 25.74 -11.22 -19.17
CA LEU A 13 25.08 -10.06 -18.56
C LEU A 13 23.56 -10.24 -18.33
N LEU A 14 22.98 -11.40 -18.62
CA LEU A 14 21.60 -11.74 -18.23
C LEU A 14 21.54 -12.75 -17.09
N ALA A 15 22.51 -12.72 -16.17
CA ALA A 15 22.22 -13.07 -14.78
C ALA A 15 21.29 -11.98 -14.20
N GLY A 16 20.07 -11.89 -14.74
CA GLY A 16 18.97 -11.22 -14.09
C GLY A 16 18.71 -12.04 -12.84
N CYS A 17 19.37 -11.68 -11.74
CA CYS A 17 18.86 -11.97 -10.41
C CYS A 17 17.37 -11.61 -10.48
N SER A 18 16.46 -12.58 -10.34
CA SER A 18 15.06 -12.24 -10.14
C SER A 18 15.04 -11.30 -8.94
N PRO A 19 14.70 -10.01 -9.11
CA PRO A 19 14.66 -9.12 -7.97
C PRO A 19 13.67 -9.71 -6.97
N LYS A 20 14.00 -9.64 -5.68
CA LYS A 20 13.12 -10.13 -4.60
C LYS A 20 11.71 -9.54 -4.72
N TYR A 21 11.60 -8.33 -5.26
CA TYR A 21 10.37 -7.63 -5.55
C TYR A 21 10.20 -7.50 -7.07
N ASP A 22 9.11 -8.03 -7.60
CA ASP A 22 8.69 -7.93 -9.00
C ASP A 22 7.65 -6.82 -9.16
N TRP A 23 8.16 -5.58 -9.10
CA TRP A 23 7.35 -4.36 -9.13
C TRP A 23 6.52 -4.25 -10.39
N ARG A 24 5.21 -4.09 -10.21
CA ARG A 24 4.25 -3.98 -11.29
C ARG A 24 3.18 -2.93 -10.99
N GLU A 25 2.81 -2.18 -12.01
CA GLU A 25 1.71 -1.24 -11.97
C GLU A 25 0.37 -1.97 -11.99
N VAL A 26 -0.55 -1.58 -11.10
CA VAL A 26 -1.90 -2.13 -11.01
C VAL A 26 -2.91 -1.00 -10.88
N SER A 27 -3.89 -0.97 -11.77
CA SER A 27 -5.02 -0.06 -11.65
C SER A 27 -6.09 -0.69 -10.74
N THR A 28 -6.45 0.02 -9.68
CA THR A 28 -7.40 -0.43 -8.67
C THR A 28 -8.51 0.60 -8.43
N ALA A 29 -9.46 0.33 -7.53
CA ALA A 29 -10.60 1.19 -7.23
C ALA A 29 -11.41 1.60 -8.47
N GLY A 30 -11.68 0.63 -9.35
CA GLY A 30 -12.42 0.88 -10.60
C GLY A 30 -11.70 1.86 -11.54
N GLY A 31 -10.36 1.95 -11.45
CA GLY A 31 -9.55 2.83 -12.27
C GLY A 31 -9.15 4.16 -11.62
N ARG A 32 -9.69 4.47 -10.43
CA ARG A 32 -9.44 5.74 -9.72
C ARG A 32 -8.10 5.79 -8.99
N VAL A 33 -7.42 4.64 -8.86
CA VAL A 33 -6.10 4.58 -8.24
C VAL A 33 -5.16 3.79 -9.13
N GLN A 34 -3.96 4.33 -9.30
CA GLN A 34 -2.81 3.60 -9.82
C GLN A 34 -1.91 3.27 -8.64
N ALA A 35 -1.67 1.99 -8.41
CA ALA A 35 -0.76 1.49 -7.40
C ALA A 35 0.39 0.74 -8.05
N ILE A 36 1.46 0.49 -7.28
CA ILE A 36 2.47 -0.49 -7.61
C ILE A 36 2.46 -1.60 -6.57
N PHE A 37 2.69 -2.84 -6.97
CA PHE A 37 2.84 -3.97 -6.05
C PHE A 37 4.15 -4.70 -6.32
N PRO A 38 4.81 -5.24 -5.28
CA PRO A 38 6.06 -5.99 -5.45
C PRO A 38 5.86 -7.44 -5.92
N ASP A 39 4.61 -7.88 -6.10
CA ASP A 39 4.26 -9.13 -6.76
C ASP A 39 2.80 -9.02 -7.25
N LYS A 40 2.23 -10.09 -7.80
CA LYS A 40 0.83 -10.15 -8.25
C LYS A 40 -0.09 -10.01 -7.04
N PRO A 41 -0.90 -8.93 -6.93
CA PRO A 41 -1.83 -8.84 -5.83
C PRO A 41 -2.97 -9.85 -5.98
N ARG A 42 -3.43 -10.39 -4.85
CA ARG A 42 -4.73 -11.04 -4.70
C ARG A 42 -5.75 -10.01 -4.22
N SER A 43 -6.97 -10.08 -4.74
CA SER A 43 -8.06 -9.17 -4.37
C SER A 43 -9.09 -9.87 -3.49
N GLU A 44 -9.55 -9.18 -2.45
CA GLU A 44 -10.57 -9.67 -1.51
C GLU A 44 -11.51 -8.52 -1.12
N SER A 45 -12.82 -8.70 -1.29
CA SER A 45 -13.83 -7.67 -0.96
C SER A 45 -14.68 -8.06 0.24
N ARG A 46 -14.89 -7.12 1.17
CA ARG A 46 -15.74 -7.27 2.35
C ARG A 46 -16.42 -5.94 2.72
N THR A 47 -17.62 -6.02 3.28
CA THR A 47 -18.29 -4.83 3.83
C THR A 47 -17.84 -4.61 5.28
N THR A 48 -17.36 -3.40 5.60
CA THR A 48 -16.92 -3.02 6.95
C THR A 48 -17.63 -1.75 7.41
N GLU A 49 -18.00 -1.69 8.70
CA GLU A 49 -18.58 -0.50 9.31
C GLU A 49 -17.48 0.44 9.84
N ILE A 50 -17.55 1.74 9.47
CA ILE A 50 -16.70 2.80 10.03
C ILE A 50 -17.60 3.94 10.51
N GLU A 51 -17.50 4.29 11.79
CA GLU A 51 -18.31 5.34 12.43
C GLU A 51 -19.83 5.20 12.15
N GLY A 52 -20.35 3.95 12.14
CA GLY A 52 -21.77 3.66 11.89
C GLY A 52 -22.18 3.63 10.41
N VAL A 53 -21.24 3.75 9.47
CA VAL A 53 -21.51 3.69 8.02
C VAL A 53 -20.88 2.43 7.42
N GLN A 54 -21.67 1.65 6.68
CA GLN A 54 -21.21 0.45 5.97
C GLN A 54 -20.50 0.83 4.66
N TYR A 55 -19.26 0.38 4.51
CA TYR A 55 -18.43 0.63 3.33
C TYR A 55 -18.03 -0.70 2.68
N PRO A 56 -18.28 -0.89 1.37
CA PRO A 56 -17.75 -2.03 0.63
C PRO A 56 -16.24 -1.81 0.38
N PHE A 57 -15.42 -2.40 1.24
CA PHE A 57 -13.97 -2.36 1.08
C PHE A 57 -13.49 -3.47 0.17
N THR A 58 -12.56 -3.14 -0.71
CA THR A 58 -11.76 -4.12 -1.44
C THR A 58 -10.30 -3.95 -1.04
N MET A 59 -9.63 -5.08 -0.83
CA MET A 59 -8.23 -5.15 -0.46
C MET A 59 -7.48 -5.90 -1.55
N ASP A 60 -6.55 -5.21 -2.20
CA ASP A 60 -5.55 -5.81 -3.08
C ASP A 60 -4.26 -5.99 -2.29
N MET A 61 -3.71 -7.21 -2.26
CA MET A 61 -2.57 -7.53 -1.41
C MET A 61 -1.55 -8.43 -2.11
N ALA A 62 -0.27 -8.09 -2.01
CA ALA A 62 0.85 -8.94 -2.39
C ALA A 62 1.67 -9.33 -1.15
N LEU A 63 2.24 -10.54 -1.18
CA LEU A 63 3.13 -11.05 -0.14
C LEU A 63 4.51 -11.30 -0.75
N VAL A 64 5.57 -10.85 -0.07
CA VAL A 64 6.95 -11.20 -0.41
C VAL A 64 7.62 -11.69 0.86
N ASP A 65 7.91 -12.99 0.90
CA ASP A 65 8.25 -13.72 2.13
C ASP A 65 7.18 -13.50 3.23
N ASP A 66 7.55 -12.88 4.35
CA ASP A 66 6.70 -12.53 5.49
C ASP A 66 6.15 -11.10 5.42
N GLN A 67 6.45 -10.36 4.35
CA GLN A 67 6.10 -8.96 4.19
C GLN A 67 4.76 -8.82 3.48
N VAL A 68 3.93 -7.93 3.99
CA VAL A 68 2.59 -7.65 3.48
C VAL A 68 2.56 -6.28 2.83
N PHE A 69 2.06 -6.20 1.61
CA PHE A 69 1.82 -4.95 0.89
C PHE A 69 0.36 -4.93 0.45
N ALA A 70 -0.43 -4.00 0.96
CA ALA A 70 -1.86 -3.97 0.73
C ALA A 70 -2.38 -2.58 0.42
N VAL A 71 -3.35 -2.52 -0.49
CA VAL A 71 -4.16 -1.34 -0.81
C VAL A 71 -5.61 -1.70 -0.52
N VAL A 72 -6.18 -1.04 0.49
CA VAL A 72 -7.57 -1.18 0.91
C VAL A 72 -8.32 0.07 0.49
N TYR A 73 -9.43 -0.06 -0.23
CA TYR A 73 -10.17 1.08 -0.74
C TYR A 73 -11.68 0.86 -0.69
N SER A 74 -12.42 1.97 -0.63
CA SER A 74 -13.87 1.98 -0.82
C SER A 74 -14.23 3.13 -1.75
N LEU A 75 -15.08 2.82 -2.73
CA LEU A 75 -15.81 3.85 -3.47
C LEU A 75 -16.94 4.36 -2.58
N LEU A 76 -17.09 5.68 -2.47
CA LEU A 76 -18.18 6.27 -1.71
C LEU A 76 -19.49 6.17 -2.50
N PRO A 77 -20.65 6.06 -1.82
CA PRO A 77 -21.95 6.15 -2.46
C PRO A 77 -22.06 7.42 -3.33
N GLN A 78 -22.79 7.36 -4.45
CA GLN A 78 -22.84 8.44 -5.44
C GLN A 78 -23.24 9.79 -4.81
N GLU A 79 -24.20 9.77 -3.90
CA GLU A 79 -24.65 10.94 -3.12
C GLU A 79 -23.62 11.52 -2.12
N LYS A 80 -22.49 10.83 -1.90
CA LYS A 80 -21.40 11.22 -0.97
C LYS A 80 -20.04 11.33 -1.66
N GLN A 81 -20.01 11.46 -2.99
CA GLN A 81 -18.75 11.64 -3.74
C GLN A 81 -18.28 13.10 -3.83
N ASP A 82 -18.96 14.04 -3.19
CA ASP A 82 -18.47 15.41 -3.06
C ASP A 82 -17.17 15.47 -2.23
N GLU A 83 -16.41 16.55 -2.41
CA GLU A 83 -15.11 16.72 -1.78
C GLU A 83 -15.18 16.75 -0.25
N ALA A 84 -16.22 17.38 0.31
CA ALA A 84 -16.38 17.50 1.75
C ALA A 84 -16.71 16.14 2.39
N SER A 85 -17.62 15.38 1.79
CA SER A 85 -17.95 14.01 2.21
C SER A 85 -16.73 13.09 2.10
N THR A 86 -15.99 13.18 0.99
CA THR A 86 -14.80 12.36 0.76
C THR A 86 -13.71 12.67 1.78
N ARG A 87 -13.45 13.94 2.05
CA ARG A 87 -12.52 14.37 3.09
C ARG A 87 -12.95 13.88 4.47
N LYS A 88 -14.22 14.03 4.84
CA LYS A 88 -14.74 13.53 6.12
C LYS A 88 -14.55 12.03 6.28
N ALA A 89 -14.83 11.25 5.23
CA ALA A 89 -14.61 9.81 5.24
C ALA A 89 -13.12 9.44 5.34
N GLY A 90 -12.24 10.19 4.66
CA GLY A 90 -10.79 10.02 4.78
C GLY A 90 -10.26 10.32 6.19
N GLU A 91 -10.76 11.37 6.83
CA GLU A 91 -10.42 11.70 8.22
C GLU A 91 -10.89 10.60 9.19
N ALA A 92 -12.10 10.06 8.99
CA ALA A 92 -12.60 8.92 9.76
C ALA A 92 -11.72 7.67 9.57
N LEU A 93 -11.26 7.42 8.33
CA LEU A 93 -10.32 6.34 8.03
C LEU A 93 -8.97 6.55 8.74
N LEU A 94 -8.42 7.76 8.76
CA LEU A 94 -7.21 8.09 9.52
C LEU A 94 -7.38 7.76 11.01
N ARG A 95 -8.50 8.20 11.63
CA ARG A 95 -8.79 7.89 13.04
C ARG A 95 -8.89 6.38 13.27
N SER A 96 -9.52 5.65 12.35
CA SER A 96 -9.61 4.19 12.39
C SER A 96 -8.23 3.52 12.31
N VAL A 97 -7.30 4.03 11.49
CA VAL A 97 -5.92 3.53 11.43
C VAL A 97 -5.22 3.66 12.78
N TYR A 98 -5.25 4.84 13.40
CA TYR A 98 -4.66 5.06 14.74
C TYR A 98 -5.29 4.15 15.79
N ALA A 99 -6.61 4.03 15.81
CA ALA A 99 -7.33 3.12 16.71
C ALA A 99 -6.90 1.66 16.50
N SER A 100 -6.76 1.20 15.25
CA SER A 100 -6.33 -0.16 14.92
C SER A 100 -4.89 -0.44 15.37
N MET A 101 -4.06 0.60 15.47
CA MET A 101 -2.68 0.53 15.95
C MET A 101 -2.56 0.71 17.46
N ASN A 102 -3.68 0.99 18.16
CA ASN A 102 -3.71 1.33 19.59
C ASN A 102 -2.83 2.53 19.93
N GLU A 103 -2.84 3.53 19.03
CA GLU A 103 -2.07 4.76 19.13
C GLU A 103 -3.02 5.96 19.28
N PRO A 104 -2.63 6.99 20.05
CA PRO A 104 -3.45 8.18 20.19
C PRO A 104 -3.55 8.92 18.84
N VAL A 105 -4.75 9.40 18.53
CA VAL A 105 -5.00 10.23 17.35
C VAL A 105 -4.40 11.62 17.61
N PRO A 106 -3.48 12.12 16.76
CA PRO A 106 -2.91 13.45 16.94
C PRO A 106 -3.89 14.56 16.55
N GLU A 107 -3.74 15.73 17.17
CA GLU A 107 -4.43 16.97 16.80
C GLU A 107 -3.40 18.06 16.41
N PRO A 108 -3.44 18.60 15.19
CA PRO A 108 -4.36 18.26 14.09
C PRO A 108 -4.07 16.87 13.49
N LEU A 109 -5.05 16.32 12.76
CA LEU A 109 -4.85 15.09 11.99
C LEU A 109 -3.74 15.27 10.93
N PRO A 110 -2.98 14.21 10.61
CA PRO A 110 -2.00 14.26 9.55
C PRO A 110 -2.67 14.53 8.20
N PRO A 111 -2.05 15.30 7.28
CA PRO A 111 -2.53 15.42 5.91
C PRO A 111 -2.57 14.07 5.19
N PHE A 112 -3.52 13.94 4.25
CA PHE A 112 -3.57 12.79 3.36
C PHE A 112 -2.28 12.66 2.54
N GLY A 113 -1.86 11.41 2.30
CA GLY A 113 -0.61 11.08 1.62
C GLY A 113 0.64 11.13 2.51
N GLN A 114 0.55 11.62 3.75
CA GLN A 114 1.65 11.52 4.70
C GLN A 114 1.86 10.06 5.13
N LYS A 115 3.13 9.62 5.12
CA LYS A 115 3.52 8.32 5.65
C LYS A 115 3.41 8.34 7.18
N LEU A 116 2.59 7.43 7.71
CA LEU A 116 2.49 7.11 9.13
C LEU A 116 3.33 5.87 9.42
N THR A 117 4.03 5.85 10.56
CA THR A 117 4.85 4.71 10.97
C THR A 117 4.40 4.23 12.33
N PHE A 118 4.15 2.94 12.43
CA PHE A 118 3.75 2.27 13.66
C PHE A 118 4.64 1.06 13.92
N ARG A 119 4.71 0.62 15.18
CA ARG A 119 5.49 -0.55 15.59
C ARG A 119 4.60 -1.44 16.46
N LYS A 120 4.54 -2.74 16.14
CA LYS A 120 3.77 -3.73 16.90
C LYS A 120 4.64 -4.91 17.30
N ALA A 121 4.46 -5.41 18.53
CA ALA A 121 5.04 -6.69 18.92
C ALA A 121 4.33 -7.83 18.18
N VAL A 122 5.09 -8.70 17.53
CA VAL A 122 4.61 -9.90 16.84
C VAL A 122 5.45 -11.08 17.34
N GLY A 123 4.89 -11.84 18.27
CA GLY A 123 5.64 -12.88 18.99
C GLY A 123 6.76 -12.25 19.83
N ASN A 124 8.01 -12.66 19.57
CA ASN A 124 9.19 -12.14 20.25
C ASN A 124 9.88 -11.01 19.47
N GLU A 125 9.39 -10.68 18.27
CA GLU A 125 9.98 -9.64 17.42
C GLU A 125 9.06 -8.42 17.32
N ASN A 126 9.60 -7.32 16.79
CA ASN A 126 8.80 -6.16 16.42
C ASN A 126 8.58 -6.16 14.92
N ALA A 127 7.37 -5.77 14.52
CA ALA A 127 7.01 -5.48 13.15
C ALA A 127 6.78 -3.99 12.99
N SER A 128 7.33 -3.44 11.90
CA SER A 128 7.06 -2.10 11.44
C SER A 128 5.85 -2.12 10.51
N VAL A 129 4.97 -1.13 10.65
CA VAL A 129 3.81 -0.92 9.79
C VAL A 129 3.85 0.51 9.27
N TYR A 130 3.99 0.65 7.96
CA TYR A 130 3.99 1.94 7.27
C TYR A 130 2.66 2.11 6.55
N VAL A 131 1.96 3.22 6.78
CA VAL A 131 0.62 3.46 6.24
C VAL A 131 0.57 4.80 5.54
N LYS A 132 -0.17 4.89 4.43
CA LYS A 132 -0.66 6.16 3.87
C LYS A 132 -2.16 6.09 3.65
N VAL A 133 -2.85 7.17 3.98
CA VAL A 133 -4.27 7.34 3.69
C VAL A 133 -4.44 8.41 2.61
N PHE A 134 -5.24 8.12 1.60
CA PHE A 134 -5.62 9.03 0.53
C PHE A 134 -7.14 9.18 0.52
N ALA A 135 -7.62 10.38 0.20
CA ALA A 135 -9.02 10.65 0.00
C ALA A 135 -9.19 11.72 -1.07
N GLY A 136 -10.08 11.48 -2.03
CA GLY A 136 -10.36 12.39 -3.14
C GLY A 136 -11.19 11.69 -4.20
N SER A 137 -11.79 12.44 -5.12
CA SER A 137 -12.53 11.88 -6.27
C SER A 137 -13.55 10.77 -5.89
N GLY A 138 -14.24 10.90 -4.76
CA GLY A 138 -15.21 9.90 -4.29
C GLY A 138 -14.63 8.55 -3.86
N VAL A 139 -13.32 8.46 -3.59
CA VAL A 139 -12.65 7.26 -3.09
C VAL A 139 -11.87 7.57 -1.80
N ILE A 140 -11.88 6.62 -0.88
CA ILE A 140 -10.97 6.58 0.27
C ILE A 140 -10.07 5.35 0.15
N VAL A 141 -8.79 5.52 0.49
CA VAL A 141 -7.78 4.48 0.35
C VAL A 141 -6.86 4.47 1.55
N GLN A 142 -6.60 3.29 2.09
CA GLN A 142 -5.51 3.00 3.01
C GLN A 142 -4.55 2.05 2.31
N ALA A 143 -3.30 2.45 2.18
CA ALA A 143 -2.25 1.57 1.75
C ALA A 143 -1.26 1.32 2.87
N TYR A 144 -0.80 0.09 3.02
CA TYR A 144 0.18 -0.23 4.04
C TYR A 144 1.18 -1.29 3.60
N ALA A 145 2.41 -1.14 4.11
CA ALA A 145 3.45 -2.15 4.08
C ALA A 145 3.76 -2.57 5.52
N ALA A 146 3.82 -3.87 5.79
CA ALA A 146 4.10 -4.41 7.12
C ALA A 146 5.07 -5.60 7.05
N GLY A 147 5.95 -5.72 8.04
CA GLY A 147 6.90 -6.83 8.14
C GLY A 147 7.77 -6.70 9.39
N GLN A 148 8.50 -7.75 9.73
CA GLN A 148 9.45 -7.72 10.85
C GLN A 148 10.55 -6.69 10.59
N ASP A 149 11.04 -6.01 11.64
CA ASP A 149 12.02 -4.92 11.51
C ASP A 149 13.33 -5.35 10.82
N ASN A 150 13.69 -6.63 10.96
CA ASN A 150 14.87 -7.23 10.35
C ASN A 150 14.65 -7.63 8.87
N THR A 151 13.39 -7.77 8.41
CA THR A 151 13.08 -8.22 7.05
C THR A 151 12.60 -7.07 6.15
N LEU A 152 11.70 -6.21 6.63
CA LEU A 152 11.16 -5.10 5.86
C LEU A 152 12.02 -3.84 6.00
N LYS A 153 12.72 -3.48 4.92
CA LYS A 153 13.44 -2.20 4.84
C LYS A 153 12.46 -1.06 4.57
N GLU A 154 12.63 0.04 5.28
CA GLU A 154 11.80 1.25 5.08
C GLU A 154 11.82 1.75 3.63
N SER A 155 12.94 1.64 2.93
CA SER A 155 13.05 2.05 1.52
C SER A 155 12.12 1.26 0.58
N VAL A 156 11.86 -0.01 0.89
CA VAL A 156 10.94 -0.87 0.13
C VAL A 156 9.49 -0.47 0.41
N ALA A 157 9.18 -0.17 1.68
CA ALA A 157 7.89 0.39 2.04
C ALA A 157 7.67 1.76 1.38
N ASP A 158 8.69 2.59 1.30
CA ASP A 158 8.64 3.89 0.62
C ASP A 158 8.41 3.75 -0.88
N GLU A 159 9.05 2.79 -1.55
CA GLU A 159 8.81 2.50 -2.96
C GLU A 159 7.33 2.16 -3.19
N PHE A 160 6.79 1.22 -2.42
CA PHE A 160 5.36 0.86 -2.47
C PHE A 160 4.45 2.06 -2.18
N LEU A 161 4.69 2.81 -1.10
CA LEU A 161 3.81 3.89 -0.64
C LEU A 161 3.90 5.16 -1.50
N ASN A 162 5.02 5.41 -2.18
CA ASN A 162 5.19 6.55 -3.07
C ASN A 162 4.77 6.26 -4.51
N GLY A 163 4.71 4.99 -4.91
CA GLY A 163 4.23 4.58 -6.23
C GLY A 163 2.71 4.66 -6.43
N MET A 164 1.97 5.13 -5.43
CA MET A 164 0.51 5.31 -5.55
C MET A 164 0.11 6.72 -5.96
N THR A 165 -0.86 6.80 -6.86
CA THR A 165 -1.47 8.05 -7.30
C THR A 165 -2.99 7.89 -7.42
N LEU A 166 -3.72 8.91 -6.95
CA LEU A 166 -5.14 9.07 -7.29
C LEU A 166 -5.24 9.57 -8.74
N ARG A 167 -6.24 9.08 -9.48
CA ARG A 167 -6.57 9.48 -10.85
C ARG A 167 -7.82 10.34 -10.90
#